data_AF-A0A914C1L0-F1
#
_entry.id   AF-A0A914C1L0-F1
#
_cell.length_a   1.000
_cell.length_b   1.000
_cell.length_c   1.000
_cell.angle_alpha   90.00
_cell.angle_beta   90.00
_cell.angle_gamma   90.00
#
_symmetry.space_group_name_H-M   'P 1'
#
loop_
_entity.id
_entity.type
_entity.pdbx_description
1 polymer ?
#
loop_
_entity_poly.entity_id
_entity_poly.type
_entity_poly.pdbx_seq_one_letter_code
_entity_poly.pdbx_strand_id
1 'polypeptide(L)'
;MLVLEIPSHTTIDIFARYCHGSSPGSFHFETEIEEDSTGYDYYQIFFKCIDDKLTKVKVWDPYIRNFDDFCSTLMKYGKNLKKVNLVTSAARDRITAKKQRKSLKSLSKKFRKKGLEIVIKYQHFHYRKFRFDNGWKVIIDRGLDIYKQVDYRSSEYYSPELRPCRETNVDYIYKK
;
A
#
# COMPACT_ATOMS: atom_id res chain seq x y z
N MET A 1 -7.01 25.94 8.66
CA MET A 1 -5.97 25.02 9.18
C MET A 1 -6.68 24.03 10.08
N LEU A 2 -7.02 22.86 9.57
CA LEU A 2 -7.65 21.79 10.36
C LEU A 2 -6.55 20.83 10.76
N VAL A 3 -6.04 21.01 11.98
CA VAL A 3 -5.16 20.04 12.64
C VAL A 3 -6.07 18.91 13.10
N LEU A 4 -6.01 17.77 12.41
CA LEU A 4 -6.60 16.53 12.93
C LEU A 4 -5.59 15.95 13.91
N GLU A 5 -5.82 16.16 15.21
CA GLU A 5 -5.06 15.47 16.26
C GLU A 5 -5.36 13.97 16.19
N ILE A 6 -4.31 13.19 15.92
CA ILE A 6 -4.31 11.73 16.01
C ILE A 6 -3.35 11.39 17.18
N PRO A 7 -3.67 10.43 18.08
CA PRO A 7 -2.88 10.19 19.28
C PRO A 7 -1.46 9.69 18.95
N SER A 8 -0.48 10.19 19.71
CA SER A 8 0.97 9.84 19.77
C SER A 8 1.24 8.34 19.58
N HIS A 9 2.16 7.88 18.71
CA HIS A 9 3.61 8.14 18.72
C HIS A 9 4.24 7.92 17.32
N THR A 10 4.12 8.88 16.41
CA THR A 10 5.09 9.26 15.36
C THR A 10 4.36 10.32 14.54
N THR A 11 4.62 11.59 14.83
CA THR A 11 4.05 12.66 14.02
C THR A 11 4.82 12.67 12.71
N ILE A 12 4.36 11.88 11.73
CA ILE A 12 4.72 12.12 10.34
C ILE A 12 4.05 13.45 10.01
N ASP A 13 4.84 14.53 9.93
CA ASP A 13 4.38 15.80 9.38
C ASP A 13 4.08 15.58 7.89
N ILE A 14 2.86 15.11 7.61
CA ILE A 14 2.34 15.05 6.25
C ILE A 14 2.12 16.51 5.84
N PHE A 15 3.12 17.11 5.18
CA PHE A 15 2.98 18.38 4.49
C PHE A 15 2.00 18.20 3.32
N ALA A 16 0.70 18.31 3.61
CA ALA A 16 -0.34 18.24 2.61
C ALA A 16 -0.25 19.49 1.72
N ARG A 17 0.45 19.39 0.58
CA ARG A 17 0.35 20.39 -0.49
C ARG A 17 -1.01 20.23 -1.17
N TYR A 18 -1.91 21.18 -0.92
CA TYR A 18 -3.22 21.20 -1.56
C TYR A 18 -3.05 21.65 -3.02
N CYS A 19 -3.23 20.75 -3.99
CA CYS A 19 -3.19 21.15 -5.39
C CYS A 19 -4.46 21.96 -5.75
N HIS A 20 -4.28 23.24 -6.09
CA HIS A 20 -5.36 24.09 -6.61
C HIS A 20 -5.95 23.51 -7.91
N GLY A 21 -7.29 23.44 -8.00
CA GLY A 21 -8.02 22.94 -9.19
C GLY A 21 -8.96 21.75 -8.96
N SER A 22 -9.15 21.31 -7.71
CA SER A 22 -10.05 20.19 -7.38
C SER A 22 -11.52 20.61 -7.41
N SER A 23 -12.39 19.86 -8.12
CA SER A 23 -13.85 20.04 -8.08
C SER A 23 -14.39 19.89 -6.64
N PRO A 24 -15.51 20.53 -6.27
CA PRO A 24 -16.06 20.46 -4.92
C PRO A 24 -16.15 19.01 -4.41
N GLY A 25 -15.50 18.70 -3.28
CA GLY A 25 -15.48 17.36 -2.70
C GLY A 25 -14.39 16.41 -3.21
N SER A 26 -13.42 16.89 -4.00
CA SER A 26 -12.20 16.15 -4.33
C SER A 26 -10.98 16.73 -3.60
N PHE A 27 -10.05 15.86 -3.21
CA PHE A 27 -8.81 16.23 -2.52
C PHE A 27 -7.62 15.67 -3.29
N HIS A 28 -6.54 16.43 -3.34
CA HIS A 28 -5.24 15.97 -3.82
C HIS A 28 -4.15 16.54 -2.93
N PHE A 29 -3.33 15.67 -2.36
CA PHE A 29 -2.14 16.04 -1.63
C PHE A 29 -1.07 14.97 -1.79
N GLU A 30 0.17 15.38 -1.63
CA GLU A 30 1.36 14.56 -1.83
C GLU A 30 2.17 14.56 -0.53
N THR A 31 2.89 13.48 -0.28
CA THR A 31 3.90 13.39 0.77
C THR A 31 5.12 12.70 0.21
N GLU A 32 6.26 12.99 0.81
CA GLU A 32 7.53 12.35 0.51
C GLU A 32 7.91 11.43 1.67
N ILE A 33 8.45 10.26 1.34
CA ILE A 33 9.18 9.41 2.28
C ILE A 33 10.65 9.64 1.94
N GLU A 34 11.40 10.23 2.87
CA GLU A 34 12.82 10.54 2.68
C GLU A 34 13.67 9.25 2.69
N GLU A 35 14.83 9.29 2.02
CA GLU A 35 15.80 8.19 2.08
C GLU A 35 16.22 7.91 3.54
N ASP A 36 16.29 6.64 3.92
CA ASP A 36 16.63 6.15 5.27
C ASP A 36 15.66 6.52 6.39
N SER A 37 14.57 7.25 6.10
CA SER A 37 13.53 7.53 7.09
C SER A 37 12.81 6.26 7.57
N THR A 38 12.34 6.29 8.82
CA THR A 38 11.59 5.19 9.47
C THR A 38 10.20 5.70 9.90
N GLY A 39 9.38 4.83 10.49
CA GLY A 39 8.03 5.15 10.94
C GLY A 39 6.93 4.86 9.91
N TYR A 40 7.29 4.35 8.73
CA TYR A 40 6.33 4.09 7.65
C TYR A 40 5.99 2.61 7.55
N ASP A 41 4.95 2.16 8.24
CA ASP A 41 4.30 0.90 7.87
C ASP A 41 3.18 1.15 6.83
N TYR A 42 2.55 0.08 6.34
CA TYR A 42 1.43 0.26 5.41
C TYR A 42 0.19 0.88 6.06
N TYR A 43 0.06 0.86 7.38
CA TYR A 43 -1.04 1.54 8.03
C TYR A 43 -0.81 3.04 7.94
N GLN A 44 0.38 3.53 8.28
CA GLN A 44 0.75 4.94 8.19
C GLN A 44 0.64 5.48 6.76
N ILE A 45 0.92 4.66 5.75
CA ILE A 45 0.76 5.08 4.36
C ILE A 45 -0.71 5.12 3.96
N PHE A 46 -1.53 4.16 4.39
CA PHE A 46 -2.90 4.01 3.88
C PHE A 46 -4.01 4.41 4.87
N PHE A 47 -3.69 4.95 6.06
CA PHE A 47 -4.69 5.18 7.13
C PHE A 47 -5.90 6.01 6.67
N LYS A 48 -5.67 7.06 5.87
CA LYS A 48 -6.75 7.90 5.32
C LYS A 48 -7.67 7.16 4.34
N CYS A 49 -7.18 6.08 3.73
CA CYS A 49 -7.90 5.28 2.75
C CYS A 49 -8.71 4.13 3.40
N ILE A 50 -8.51 3.88 4.70
CA ILE A 50 -9.11 2.78 5.44
C ILE A 50 -10.21 3.34 6.34
N ASP A 51 -11.47 3.10 5.96
CA ASP A 51 -12.65 3.45 6.73
C ASP A 51 -13.66 2.28 6.72
N ASP A 52 -14.78 2.44 7.43
CA ASP A 52 -15.82 1.42 7.49
C ASP A 52 -16.54 1.21 6.14
N LYS A 53 -16.40 2.11 5.17
CA LYS A 53 -17.00 1.97 3.84
C LYS A 53 -16.13 1.13 2.90
N LEU A 54 -14.86 0.92 3.24
CA LEU A 54 -13.92 0.16 2.43
C LEU A 54 -14.32 -1.31 2.37
N THR A 55 -14.68 -1.81 1.19
CA THR A 55 -14.98 -3.24 0.97
C THR A 55 -14.04 -3.90 -0.04
N LYS A 56 -13.41 -3.11 -0.91
CA LYS A 56 -12.59 -3.61 -2.00
C LYS A 56 -11.43 -2.67 -2.34
N VAL A 57 -10.25 -3.26 -2.52
CA VAL A 57 -9.06 -2.56 -3.01
C VAL A 57 -8.62 -3.14 -4.35
N LYS A 58 -8.13 -2.29 -5.25
CA LYS A 58 -7.47 -2.70 -6.50
C LYS A 58 -6.06 -2.14 -6.56
N VAL A 59 -5.09 -3.04 -6.75
CA VAL A 59 -3.67 -2.74 -6.76
C VAL A 59 -3.13 -2.99 -8.15
N TRP A 60 -2.37 -2.03 -8.68
CA TRP A 60 -1.50 -2.19 -9.83
C TRP A 60 -0.09 -1.97 -9.34
N ASP A 61 0.73 -3.01 -9.37
CA ASP A 61 2.16 -2.93 -9.05
C ASP A 61 2.91 -3.93 -9.92
N PRO A 62 3.79 -3.50 -10.85
CA PRO A 62 4.50 -4.42 -11.72
C PRO A 62 5.57 -5.25 -11.00
N TYR A 63 6.03 -4.81 -9.82
CA TYR A 63 7.11 -5.42 -9.05
C TYR A 63 6.63 -5.80 -7.65
N ILE A 64 5.59 -6.63 -7.58
CA ILE A 64 4.91 -6.95 -6.33
C ILE A 64 5.84 -7.60 -5.29
N ARG A 65 6.10 -6.85 -4.21
CA ARG A 65 6.83 -7.27 -2.99
C ARG A 65 6.03 -6.82 -1.77
N ASN A 66 6.27 -7.42 -0.61
CA ASN A 66 5.62 -7.06 0.67
C ASN A 66 4.07 -7.05 0.62
N PHE A 67 3.47 -7.75 -0.35
CA PHE A 67 2.02 -7.79 -0.54
C PHE A 67 1.29 -8.50 0.60
N ASP A 68 1.98 -9.40 1.28
CA ASP A 68 1.47 -10.08 2.47
C ASP A 68 1.24 -9.09 3.63
N ASP A 69 2.21 -8.23 3.88
CA ASP A 69 2.14 -7.22 4.94
C ASP A 69 1.08 -6.18 4.62
N PHE A 70 0.99 -5.76 3.33
CA PHE A 70 -0.08 -4.89 2.85
C PHE A 70 -1.47 -5.50 3.07
N CYS A 71 -1.70 -6.75 2.64
CA CYS A 71 -2.99 -7.41 2.85
C CYS A 71 -3.30 -7.64 4.34
N SER A 72 -2.29 -7.98 5.15
CA SER A 72 -2.44 -8.17 6.60
C SER A 72 -2.84 -6.87 7.28
N THR A 73 -2.22 -5.76 6.90
CA THR A 73 -2.53 -4.41 7.40
C THR A 73 -3.95 -4.01 7.03
N LEU A 74 -4.32 -4.12 5.75
CA LEU A 74 -5.66 -3.75 5.30
C LEU A 74 -6.74 -4.59 5.99
N MET A 75 -6.50 -5.88 6.21
CA MET A 75 -7.45 -6.76 6.91
C MET A 75 -7.51 -6.47 8.41
N LYS A 76 -6.40 -6.03 9.03
CA LYS A 76 -6.36 -5.64 10.45
C LYS A 76 -7.20 -4.39 10.71
N TYR A 77 -7.11 -3.38 9.85
CA TYR A 77 -7.74 -2.07 10.08
C TYR A 77 -9.04 -1.85 9.28
N GLY A 78 -9.17 -2.46 8.10
CA GLY A 78 -10.37 -2.38 7.25
C GLY A 78 -11.38 -3.47 7.58
N LYS A 79 -12.24 -3.21 8.58
CA LYS A 79 -13.19 -4.20 9.14
C LYS A 79 -14.12 -4.84 8.11
N ASN A 80 -14.51 -4.07 7.09
CA ASN A 80 -15.45 -4.49 6.05
C ASN A 80 -14.78 -4.93 4.75
N LEU A 81 -13.45 -4.98 4.69
CA LEU A 81 -12.72 -5.39 3.51
C LEU A 81 -12.97 -6.87 3.20
N LYS A 82 -13.45 -7.16 1.99
CA LYS A 82 -13.71 -8.52 1.52
C LYS A 82 -12.88 -8.90 0.30
N LYS A 83 -12.36 -7.93 -0.46
CA LYS A 83 -11.71 -8.23 -1.74
C LYS A 83 -10.49 -7.36 -2.04
N VAL A 84 -9.42 -7.99 -2.53
CA VAL A 84 -8.27 -7.31 -3.14
C VAL A 84 -8.07 -7.83 -4.56
N ASN A 85 -8.07 -6.93 -5.53
CA ASN A 85 -7.76 -7.23 -6.92
C ASN A 85 -6.33 -6.78 -7.24
N LEU A 86 -5.40 -7.72 -7.33
CA LEU A 86 -4.02 -7.46 -7.73
C LEU A 86 -3.86 -7.58 -9.24
N VAL A 87 -3.30 -6.56 -9.87
CA VAL A 87 -2.74 -6.60 -11.22
C VAL A 87 -1.22 -6.47 -11.07
N THR A 88 -0.45 -7.43 -11.59
CA THR A 88 1.02 -7.44 -11.53
C THR A 88 1.62 -7.86 -12.87
N SER A 89 2.89 -7.54 -13.11
CA SER A 89 3.65 -8.16 -14.20
C SER A 89 4.19 -9.53 -13.75
N ALA A 90 4.29 -10.46 -14.70
CA ALA A 90 5.00 -11.70 -14.47
C ALA A 90 6.51 -11.43 -14.51
N ALA A 91 7.30 -12.14 -13.69
CA ALA A 91 8.76 -12.10 -13.84
C ALA A 91 9.18 -12.51 -15.26
N ARG A 92 10.29 -11.94 -15.74
CA ARG A 92 10.76 -12.15 -17.13
C ARG A 92 11.18 -13.60 -17.39
N ASP A 93 11.90 -14.20 -16.45
CA ASP A 93 12.34 -15.58 -16.59
C ASP A 93 11.25 -16.58 -16.13
N ARG A 94 11.17 -17.72 -16.81
CA ARG A 94 10.12 -18.73 -16.58
C ARG A 94 10.16 -19.31 -15.17
N ILE A 95 11.35 -19.47 -14.59
CA ILE A 95 11.54 -20.13 -13.29
C ILE A 95 11.01 -19.22 -12.17
N THR A 96 11.43 -17.95 -12.16
CA THR A 96 10.95 -16.93 -11.22
C THR A 96 9.47 -16.66 -11.43
N ALA A 97 8.98 -16.62 -12.67
CA ALA A 97 7.54 -16.44 -12.92
C ALA A 97 6.71 -17.60 -12.34
N LYS A 98 7.20 -18.84 -12.42
CA LYS A 98 6.57 -20.00 -11.79
C LYS A 98 6.58 -19.89 -10.26
N LYS A 99 7.72 -19.47 -9.67
CA LYS A 99 7.85 -19.23 -8.22
C LYS A 99 6.90 -18.12 -7.73
N GLN A 100 6.87 -16.98 -8.43
CA GLN A 100 5.98 -15.85 -8.15
C GLN A 100 4.51 -16.28 -8.17
N ARG A 101 4.07 -16.98 -9.23
CA ARG A 101 2.69 -17.50 -9.34
C ARG A 101 2.34 -18.45 -8.20
N LYS A 102 3.26 -19.36 -7.84
CA LYS A 102 3.05 -20.30 -6.73
C LYS A 102 2.93 -19.56 -5.39
N SER A 103 3.82 -18.59 -5.14
CA SER A 103 3.82 -17.77 -3.92
C SER A 103 2.51 -16.99 -3.79
N LEU A 104 2.13 -16.22 -4.82
CA LEU A 104 0.90 -15.42 -4.79
C LEU A 104 -0.36 -16.30 -4.69
N LYS A 105 -0.39 -17.47 -5.33
CA LYS A 105 -1.51 -18.43 -5.17
C LYS A 105 -1.60 -18.97 -3.73
N SER A 106 -0.46 -19.22 -3.09
CA SER A 106 -0.41 -19.64 -1.68
C SER A 106 -0.95 -18.53 -0.77
N LEU A 107 -0.50 -17.29 -1.01
CA LEU A 107 -0.95 -16.11 -0.30
C LEU A 107 -2.46 -15.89 -0.46
N SER A 108 -3.01 -15.96 -1.68
CA SER A 108 -4.47 -15.90 -1.90
C SER A 108 -5.23 -16.95 -1.11
N LYS A 109 -4.73 -18.20 -1.05
CA LYS A 109 -5.35 -19.26 -0.23
C LYS A 109 -5.30 -18.94 1.26
N LYS A 110 -4.18 -18.41 1.74
CA LYS A 110 -3.97 -18.01 3.14
C LYS A 110 -5.00 -16.96 3.56
N PHE A 111 -5.18 -15.91 2.77
CA PHE A 111 -6.14 -14.84 3.06
C PHE A 111 -7.60 -15.25 2.86
N ARG A 112 -7.89 -16.12 1.90
CA ARG A 112 -9.24 -16.65 1.71
C ARG A 112 -9.76 -17.37 2.96
N LYS A 113 -8.90 -18.12 3.67
CA LYS A 113 -9.27 -18.75 4.96
C LYS A 113 -9.65 -17.74 6.05
N LYS A 114 -9.21 -16.50 5.92
CA LYS A 114 -9.51 -15.38 6.83
C LYS A 114 -10.65 -14.48 6.31
N GLY A 115 -11.34 -14.89 5.25
CA GLY A 115 -12.47 -14.15 4.67
C GLY A 115 -12.10 -13.05 3.67
N LEU A 116 -10.83 -12.97 3.24
CA LEU A 116 -10.37 -12.01 2.23
C LEU A 116 -10.12 -12.68 0.88
N GLU A 117 -10.88 -12.31 -0.14
CA GLU A 117 -10.70 -12.79 -1.51
C GLU A 117 -9.59 -12.00 -2.21
N ILE A 118 -8.55 -12.68 -2.69
CA ILE A 118 -7.49 -12.06 -3.48
C ILE A 118 -7.52 -12.61 -4.91
N VAL A 119 -7.88 -11.75 -5.86
CA VAL A 119 -7.90 -12.05 -7.29
C VAL A 119 -6.64 -11.48 -7.94
N ILE A 120 -5.92 -12.31 -8.69
CA ILE A 120 -4.63 -11.93 -9.30
C ILE A 120 -4.76 -11.97 -10.83
N LYS A 121 -4.37 -10.88 -11.47
CA LYS A 121 -4.28 -10.75 -12.93
C LYS A 121 -2.84 -10.39 -13.33
N TYR A 122 -2.34 -11.05 -14.37
CA TYR A 122 -1.03 -10.71 -14.94
C TYR A 122 -1.21 -9.85 -16.18
N GLN A 123 -0.57 -8.68 -16.21
CA GLN A 123 -0.56 -7.74 -17.34
C GLN A 123 0.76 -6.97 -17.37
N HIS A 124 1.18 -6.51 -18.55
CA HIS A 124 2.34 -5.61 -18.69
C HIS A 124 1.90 -4.16 -18.56
N PHE A 125 2.53 -3.44 -17.62
CA PHE A 125 2.31 -2.02 -17.32
C PHE A 125 3.46 -1.53 -16.42
N HIS A 126 3.61 -0.21 -16.27
CA HIS A 126 4.71 0.37 -15.49
C HIS A 126 4.26 1.24 -14.32
N TYR A 127 3.01 1.72 -14.32
CA TYR A 127 2.49 2.56 -13.25
C TYR A 127 2.20 1.75 -11.99
N ARG A 128 2.35 2.39 -10.82
CA ARG A 128 1.92 1.86 -9.52
C ARG A 128 0.73 2.66 -9.03
N LYS A 129 -0.34 1.98 -8.65
CA LYS A 129 -1.60 2.64 -8.27
C LYS A 129 -2.42 1.74 -7.39
N PHE A 130 -3.03 2.34 -6.38
CA PHE A 130 -3.96 1.72 -5.48
C PHE A 130 -5.29 2.46 -5.64
N ARG A 131 -6.40 1.72 -5.75
CA ARG A 131 -7.75 2.28 -5.74
C ARG A 131 -8.57 1.58 -4.68
N PHE A 132 -9.23 2.38 -3.88
CA PHE A 132 -10.11 1.98 -2.81
C PHE A 132 -11.54 2.30 -3.26
N ASP A 133 -12.50 1.43 -2.98
CA ASP A 133 -13.88 1.59 -3.45
C ASP A 133 -14.68 2.66 -2.67
N ASN A 134 -14.06 3.26 -1.66
CA ASN A 134 -14.56 4.42 -0.92
C ASN A 134 -14.13 5.78 -1.52
N GLY A 135 -13.51 5.79 -2.71
CA GLY A 135 -13.17 7.02 -3.46
C GLY A 135 -11.69 7.40 -3.44
N TRP A 136 -10.87 6.74 -2.62
CA TRP A 136 -9.43 7.00 -2.57
C TRP A 136 -8.66 6.33 -3.71
N LYS A 137 -7.66 7.04 -4.21
CA LYS A 137 -6.62 6.56 -5.09
C LYS A 137 -5.28 6.99 -4.49
N VAL A 138 -4.34 6.07 -4.41
CA VAL A 138 -2.96 6.35 -4.01
C VAL A 138 -2.01 5.97 -5.13
N ILE A 139 -1.01 6.79 -5.39
CA ILE A 139 0.11 6.51 -6.29
C ILE A 139 1.36 6.51 -5.43
N ILE A 140 2.22 5.52 -5.61
CA ILE A 140 3.50 5.43 -4.91
C ILE A 140 4.55 5.12 -5.97
N ASP A 141 5.57 5.97 -6.12
CA ASP A 141 6.57 5.81 -7.19
C ASP A 141 7.25 4.44 -7.16
N ARG A 142 7.46 3.89 -5.96
CA ARG A 142 8.04 2.55 -5.73
C ARG A 142 7.02 1.41 -5.62
N GLY A 143 5.73 1.71 -5.51
CA GLY A 143 4.71 0.70 -5.20
C GLY A 143 4.84 0.20 -3.76
N LEU A 144 4.74 -1.11 -3.55
CA LEU A 144 4.94 -1.74 -2.23
C LEU A 144 6.41 -2.06 -1.90
N ASP A 145 7.38 -1.71 -2.76
CA ASP A 145 8.81 -1.94 -2.52
C ASP A 145 9.50 -0.69 -1.93
N ILE A 146 8.95 -0.19 -0.82
CA ILE A 146 9.43 1.03 -0.15
C ILE A 146 10.57 0.77 0.85
N TYR A 147 10.67 -0.43 1.42
CA TYR A 147 11.65 -0.69 2.47
C TYR A 147 13.04 -1.02 1.92
N LYS A 148 14.08 -0.63 2.64
CA LYS A 148 15.44 -1.16 2.45
C LYS A 148 15.52 -2.59 2.96
N GLN A 149 16.52 -3.31 2.46
CA GLN A 149 16.85 -4.63 2.98
C GLN A 149 17.58 -4.46 4.31
N VAL A 150 17.22 -5.27 5.30
CA VAL A 150 17.82 -5.28 6.63
C VAL A 150 18.29 -6.70 6.95
N ASP A 151 19.18 -6.84 7.94
CA ASP A 151 19.59 -8.17 8.42
C ASP A 151 18.38 -8.89 9.03
N TYR A 152 18.18 -10.17 8.70
CA TYR A 152 17.10 -10.99 9.24
C TYR A 152 17.20 -11.19 10.77
N ARG A 153 18.38 -10.93 11.35
CA ARG A 153 18.62 -10.96 12.81
C ARG A 153 18.27 -9.66 13.52
N SER A 154 18.03 -8.58 12.77
CA SER A 154 17.71 -7.27 13.31
C SER A 154 16.24 -7.16 13.73
N SER A 155 15.93 -6.26 14.67
CA SER A 155 14.56 -5.97 15.09
C SER A 155 13.71 -5.38 13.96
N GLU A 156 14.35 -4.62 13.10
CA GLU A 156 13.81 -3.94 11.92
C GLU A 156 13.22 -4.96 10.95
N TYR A 157 13.78 -6.17 10.88
CA TYR A 157 13.22 -7.23 10.05
C TYR A 157 11.78 -7.60 10.45
N TYR A 158 11.46 -7.55 11.75
CA TYR A 158 10.17 -7.96 12.30
C TYR A 158 9.18 -6.80 12.48
N SER A 159 9.68 -5.56 12.51
CA SER A 159 8.92 -4.33 12.73
C SER A 159 9.05 -3.38 11.54
N PRO A 160 8.08 -3.39 10.59
CA PRO A 160 8.12 -2.52 9.42
C PRO A 160 8.30 -1.03 9.73
N GLU A 161 7.73 -0.55 10.84
CA GLU A 161 7.87 0.81 11.34
C GLU A 161 9.30 1.19 11.71
N LEU A 162 10.18 0.22 12.00
CA LEU A 162 11.60 0.46 12.28
C LEU A 162 12.47 0.34 11.03
N ARG A 163 11.92 -0.12 9.90
CA ARG A 163 12.71 -0.36 8.69
C ARG A 163 13.04 0.96 7.99
N PRO A 164 14.31 1.21 7.67
CA PRO A 164 14.69 2.32 6.81
C PRO A 164 13.98 2.19 5.46
N CYS A 165 13.41 3.29 4.99
CA CYS A 165 12.74 3.37 3.71
C CYS A 165 13.69 3.86 2.61
N ARG A 166 13.30 3.57 1.38
CA ARG A 166 13.87 4.17 0.18
C ARG A 166 13.02 5.38 -0.17
N GLU A 167 13.67 6.42 -0.66
CA GLU A 167 13.03 7.64 -1.12
C GLU A 167 11.87 7.34 -2.10
N THR A 168 10.69 7.89 -1.83
CA THR A 168 9.52 7.77 -2.71
C THR A 168 8.51 8.86 -2.46
N ASN A 169 7.85 9.34 -3.52
CA ASN A 169 6.64 10.13 -3.40
C ASN A 169 5.41 9.25 -3.22
N VAL A 170 4.43 9.79 -2.52
CA VAL A 170 3.11 9.21 -2.34
C VAL A 170 2.04 10.26 -2.61
N ASP A 171 1.28 10.08 -3.68
CA ASP A 171 0.16 10.95 -4.05
C ASP A 171 -1.16 10.37 -3.54
N TYR A 172 -1.94 11.19 -2.83
CA TYR A 172 -3.27 10.84 -2.35
C TYR A 172 -4.34 11.66 -3.07
N ILE A 173 -5.21 10.96 -3.78
CA ILE A 173 -6.29 11.55 -4.55
C ILE A 173 -7.62 10.99 -4.05
N TYR A 174 -8.52 11.85 -3.61
CA TYR A 174 -9.89 11.49 -3.27
C TYR A 174 -10.86 12.06 -4.29
N LYS A 175 -11.81 11.24 -4.73
CA LYS A 175 -12.97 11.69 -5.52
C LYS A 175 -14.24 11.13 -4.89
N LYS A 176 -15.17 12.03 -4.61
CA LYS A 176 -16.52 11.70 -4.14
C LYS A 176 -17.34 11.01 -5.23
#